data_AF-A0A1A6H968-F1
#
_entry.id   AF-A0A1A6H968-F1
#
_cell.length_a   1.000
_cell.length_b   1.000
_cell.length_c   1.000
_cell.angle_alpha   90.00
_cell.angle_beta   90.00
_cell.angle_gamma   90.00
#
_symmetry.space_group_name_H-M   'P 1'
#
loop_
_entity.id
_entity.type
_entity.pdbx_description
1 polymer ?
#
loop_
_entity_poly.entity_id
_entity_poly.type
_entity_poly.pdbx_seq_one_letter_code
_entity_poly.pdbx_strand_id
1 'polypeptide(L)'
;MAQKIIKMIQGDYIEKPDFALKSIGASIDFEHTSATYNHNKARSYWNWIRLWNYAQPPDLLQESFQDPLNPYSSTTAPDQDGAYSVFKKPSTYWMSSFPPNVTPGNCWAFAGDRGQVTIRLAQKVYLSNITLQHIPKTISLSGNLDSAPKDFVIYGMESPPREEVFLGAFQFQPESIIQMFPLQNQPPRAFAAVKVKISSNWGNPRLTCLYRVRVHGSITPPRELKLEPLS
;
A
#
# COMPACT_ATOMS: atom_id res chain seq x y z
N MET A 1 -7.44 24.34 1.40
CA MET A 1 -6.96 24.65 0.03
C MET A 1 -5.50 24.21 -0.17
N ALA A 2 -4.56 24.59 0.71
CA ALA A 2 -3.14 24.23 0.62
C ALA A 2 -2.84 22.71 0.54
N GLN A 3 -3.47 21.88 1.39
CA GLN A 3 -3.25 20.42 1.37
C GLN A 3 -3.64 19.75 0.04
N LYS A 4 -4.68 20.26 -0.63
CA LYS A 4 -5.14 19.74 -1.93
C LYS A 4 -4.12 20.07 -3.03
N ILE A 5 -3.59 21.28 -3.01
CA ILE A 5 -2.57 21.76 -3.95
C ILE A 5 -1.26 20.98 -3.77
N ILE A 6 -0.82 20.76 -2.52
CA ILE A 6 0.38 19.98 -2.20
C ILE A 6 0.25 18.53 -2.71
N LYS A 7 -0.89 17.88 -2.49
CA LYS A 7 -1.17 16.53 -3.02
C LYS A 7 -1.16 16.47 -4.55
N MET A 8 -1.65 17.52 -5.23
CA MET A 8 -1.60 17.61 -6.69
C MET A 8 -0.16 17.75 -7.21
N ILE A 9 0.63 18.63 -6.59
CA ILE A 9 2.03 18.89 -6.97
C ILE A 9 2.89 17.63 -6.81
N GLN A 10 2.63 16.82 -5.78
CA GLN A 10 3.40 15.61 -5.49
C GLN A 10 2.87 14.35 -6.20
N GLY A 11 1.90 14.49 -7.11
CA GLY A 11 1.31 13.38 -7.86
C GLY A 11 0.46 12.43 -7.02
N ASP A 12 0.14 12.77 -5.75
CA ASP A 12 -0.62 11.92 -4.83
C ASP A 12 -2.13 12.10 -4.92
N TYR A 13 -2.57 13.09 -5.71
CA TYR A 13 -3.96 13.48 -5.81
C TYR A 13 -4.77 12.47 -6.64
N ILE A 14 -5.59 11.71 -5.92
CA ILE A 14 -6.62 10.84 -6.48
C ILE A 14 -7.96 11.39 -5.98
N GLU A 15 -8.88 11.71 -6.88
CA GLU A 15 -10.22 12.26 -6.56
C GLU A 15 -11.19 11.25 -5.94
N LYS A 16 -10.68 10.20 -5.28
CA LYS A 16 -11.48 9.15 -4.67
C LYS A 16 -11.04 8.93 -3.21
N PRO A 17 -11.99 8.74 -2.28
CA PRO A 17 -11.67 8.43 -0.88
C PRO A 17 -10.91 7.10 -0.80
N ASP A 18 -9.99 7.01 0.16
CA ASP A 18 -9.21 5.82 0.44
C ASP A 18 -9.69 5.16 1.73
N PHE A 19 -10.42 4.06 1.60
CA PHE A 19 -10.99 3.30 2.72
C PHE A 19 -10.00 2.32 3.37
N ALA A 20 -8.80 2.18 2.80
CA ALA A 20 -7.70 1.40 3.38
C ALA A 20 -6.81 2.23 4.31
N LEU A 21 -7.12 3.51 4.52
CA LEU A 21 -6.27 4.44 5.26
C LEU A 21 -6.34 4.21 6.79
N LYS A 22 -5.18 4.05 7.44
CA LYS A 22 -5.08 3.73 8.88
C LYS A 22 -5.66 4.83 9.76
N SER A 23 -5.45 6.10 9.41
CA SER A 23 -5.91 7.25 10.18
C SER A 23 -7.43 7.39 10.30
N ILE A 24 -8.20 6.65 9.48
CA ILE A 24 -9.67 6.62 9.54
C ILE A 24 -10.21 5.28 10.08
N GLY A 25 -9.34 4.40 10.57
CA GLY A 25 -9.74 3.15 11.24
C GLY A 25 -9.56 1.87 10.40
N ALA A 26 -8.91 1.93 9.24
CA ALA A 26 -8.52 0.71 8.53
C ALA A 26 -7.36 0.01 9.26
N SER A 27 -7.23 -1.30 9.08
CA SER A 27 -6.16 -2.10 9.71
C SER A 27 -5.74 -3.29 8.86
N ILE A 28 -4.56 -3.86 9.15
CA ILE A 28 -4.10 -5.10 8.52
C ILE A 28 -4.63 -6.30 9.30
N ASP A 29 -5.11 -7.31 8.57
CA ASP A 29 -5.36 -8.64 9.12
C ASP A 29 -4.08 -9.47 9.02
N PHE A 30 -3.32 -9.52 10.12
CA PHE A 30 -2.03 -10.19 10.17
C PHE A 30 -2.14 -11.72 10.00
N GLU A 31 -3.23 -12.34 10.41
CA GLU A 31 -3.44 -13.80 10.26
C GLU A 31 -3.57 -14.20 8.78
N HIS A 32 -4.14 -13.31 7.97
CA HIS A 32 -4.39 -13.53 6.54
C HIS A 32 -3.43 -12.76 5.62
N THR A 33 -2.33 -12.24 6.17
CA THR A 33 -1.28 -11.50 5.45
C THR A 33 0.03 -12.30 5.49
N SER A 34 0.77 -12.31 4.38
CA SER A 34 2.07 -12.98 4.30
C SER A 34 3.06 -12.41 5.32
N ALA A 35 3.96 -13.27 5.81
CA ALA A 35 5.01 -12.83 6.72
C ALA A 35 5.92 -11.77 6.06
N THR A 36 6.26 -10.73 6.82
CA THR A 36 7.22 -9.72 6.39
C THR A 36 8.58 -10.38 6.14
N TYR A 37 9.19 -10.04 5.02
CA TYR A 37 10.51 -10.55 4.63
C TYR A 37 11.56 -10.12 5.67
N ASN A 38 12.17 -11.09 6.34
CA ASN A 38 13.27 -10.83 7.25
C ASN A 38 14.59 -11.33 6.62
N HIS A 39 15.53 -10.42 6.40
CA HIS A 39 16.87 -10.80 5.95
C HIS A 39 17.88 -10.70 7.10
N ASN A 40 18.23 -11.85 7.68
CA ASN A 40 19.27 -11.96 8.71
C ASN A 40 20.69 -11.50 8.26
N LYS A 41 20.88 -11.06 7.01
CA LYS A 41 22.16 -10.61 6.44
C LYS A 41 22.17 -9.16 5.92
N ALA A 42 21.14 -8.35 6.16
CA ALA A 42 21.14 -6.92 5.78
C ALA A 42 22.00 -6.05 6.74
N ARG A 43 23.20 -6.53 7.11
CA ARG A 43 24.22 -5.79 7.86
C ARG A 43 25.19 -5.15 6.87
N SER A 44 24.84 -4.00 6.31
CA SER A 44 25.81 -3.20 5.54
C SER A 44 26.58 -2.29 6.49
N TYR A 45 27.86 -2.60 6.72
CA TYR A 45 28.82 -1.73 7.41
C TYR A 45 29.32 -0.66 6.42
N TRP A 46 28.89 0.59 6.60
CA TRP A 46 29.66 1.76 6.17
C TRP A 46 30.26 2.38 7.42
N ASN A 47 31.53 2.77 7.34
CA ASN A 47 32.52 2.95 8.42
C ASN A 47 32.20 3.80 9.68
N TRP A 48 30.94 4.11 10.00
CA TRP A 48 30.49 4.60 11.32
C TRP A 48 28.95 4.82 11.41
N ILE A 49 28.16 4.53 10.36
CA ILE A 49 26.69 4.70 10.37
C ILE A 49 26.02 3.36 10.03
N ARG A 50 25.29 2.78 11.01
CA ARG A 50 24.46 1.59 10.80
C ARG A 50 23.19 1.97 10.03
N LEU A 51 23.18 1.76 8.71
CA LEU A 51 21.96 1.85 7.90
C LEU A 51 21.23 0.51 7.95
N TRP A 52 20.21 0.42 8.79
CA TRP A 52 19.35 -0.75 8.90
C TRP A 52 18.38 -0.80 7.71
N ASN A 53 18.64 -1.65 6.73
CA ASN A 53 17.69 -1.95 5.65
C ASN A 53 16.69 -3.01 6.14
N TYR A 54 15.78 -2.62 7.03
CA TYR A 54 14.69 -3.50 7.48
C TYR A 54 13.48 -3.36 6.54
N ALA A 55 12.95 -4.50 6.09
CA ALA A 55 11.63 -4.54 5.46
C ALA A 55 10.60 -4.03 6.47
N GLN A 56 9.71 -3.15 6.01
CA GLN A 56 8.74 -2.52 6.87
C GLN A 56 7.52 -3.42 7.11
N PRO A 57 6.76 -3.24 8.20
CA PRO A 57 5.53 -3.99 8.42
C PRO A 57 4.44 -3.62 7.39
N PRO A 58 3.43 -4.49 7.19
CA PRO A 58 2.34 -4.26 6.23
C PRO A 58 1.48 -3.03 6.55
N ASP A 59 1.50 -2.54 7.79
CA ASP A 59 0.79 -1.33 8.21
C ASP A 59 1.16 -0.08 7.39
N LEU A 60 2.38 0.00 6.86
CA LEU A 60 2.82 1.15 6.05
C LEU A 60 2.00 1.33 4.78
N LEU A 61 1.41 0.25 4.26
CA LEU A 61 0.56 0.30 3.07
C LEU A 61 -0.65 1.23 3.25
N GLN A 62 -1.04 1.47 4.50
CA GLN A 62 -2.22 2.23 4.91
C GLN A 62 -1.89 3.66 5.37
N GLU A 63 -0.63 4.09 5.36
CA GLU A 63 -0.24 5.41 5.85
C GLU A 63 -0.52 6.50 4.80
N SER A 64 -1.06 7.64 5.26
CA SER A 64 -1.11 8.87 4.46
C SER A 64 0.23 9.59 4.51
N PHE A 65 0.42 10.55 3.60
CA PHE A 65 1.47 11.57 3.69
C PHE A 65 1.83 11.96 5.13
N GLN A 66 3.06 11.64 5.57
CA GLN A 66 3.66 12.27 6.74
C GLN A 66 3.83 13.76 6.45
N ASP A 67 3.35 14.65 7.32
CA ASP A 67 3.54 16.09 7.12
C ASP A 67 5.06 16.40 7.00
N PRO A 68 5.55 17.00 5.89
CA PRO A 68 6.95 17.37 5.79
C PRO A 68 7.39 18.36 6.87
N LEU A 69 6.44 19.06 7.51
CA LEU A 69 6.70 20.00 8.61
C LEU A 69 6.71 19.35 10.00
N ASN A 70 6.31 18.08 10.13
CA ASN A 70 6.35 17.36 11.41
C ASN A 70 6.80 15.90 11.27
N PRO A 71 8.12 15.65 11.11
CA PRO A 71 8.69 14.31 10.97
C PRO A 71 8.67 13.46 12.26
N TYR A 72 8.05 13.93 13.35
CA TYR A 72 8.14 13.32 14.68
C TYR A 72 6.90 12.53 15.15
N SER A 73 5.88 12.28 14.31
CA SER A 73 4.85 11.31 14.66
C SER A 73 5.37 9.89 14.46
N SER A 74 6.19 9.43 15.39
CA SER A 74 6.68 8.05 15.47
C SER A 74 5.52 7.10 15.76
N THR A 75 5.21 6.23 14.80
CA THR A 75 4.37 5.04 15.05
C THR A 75 5.19 4.09 15.93
N THR A 76 4.81 3.95 17.19
CA THR A 76 5.32 2.91 18.09
C THR A 76 4.73 1.57 17.65
N ALA A 77 5.54 0.70 17.04
CA ALA A 77 5.22 -0.72 16.95
C ALA A 77 5.80 -1.41 18.21
N PRO A 78 5.04 -2.25 18.93
CA PRO A 78 5.58 -3.04 20.02
C PRO A 78 6.47 -4.15 19.43
N ASP A 79 7.72 -4.21 19.87
CA ASP A 79 8.59 -5.38 19.70
C ASP A 79 8.39 -6.34 20.89
N GLN A 80 8.58 -7.64 20.69
CA GLN A 80 8.24 -8.69 21.66
C GLN A 80 9.11 -8.68 22.93
N ASP A 81 10.11 -7.79 23.03
CA ASP A 81 11.02 -7.67 24.18
C ASP A 81 11.01 -6.30 24.89
N GLY A 82 10.00 -5.45 24.63
CA GLY A 82 9.78 -4.23 25.44
C GLY A 82 10.86 -3.14 25.34
N ALA A 83 11.76 -3.20 24.35
CA ALA A 83 12.77 -2.17 24.12
C ALA A 83 12.29 -1.13 23.09
N TYR A 84 12.04 0.10 23.56
CA TYR A 84 11.75 1.25 22.69
C TYR A 84 13.00 1.63 21.89
N SER A 85 12.99 1.41 20.57
CA SER A 85 14.07 1.86 19.68
C SER A 85 13.62 3.08 18.86
N VAL A 86 14.15 4.25 19.23
CA VAL A 86 13.94 5.51 18.49
C VAL A 86 14.88 5.53 17.28
N PHE A 87 14.35 5.33 16.08
CA PHE A 87 15.11 5.50 14.84
C PHE A 87 15.15 6.98 14.44
N LYS A 88 16.32 7.63 14.57
CA LYS A 88 16.59 8.93 13.94
C LYS A 88 16.97 8.71 12.48
N LYS A 89 16.11 9.11 11.53
CA LYS A 89 16.46 9.16 10.09
C LYS A 89 17.50 10.28 9.85
N PRO A 90 18.53 10.09 9.01
CA PRO A 90 19.49 11.15 8.70
C PRO A 90 18.78 12.30 7.98
N SER A 91 19.07 13.54 8.41
CA SER A 91 18.64 14.75 7.72
C SER A 91 19.40 14.86 6.40
N THR A 92 18.77 14.48 5.29
CA THR A 92 19.27 14.81 3.95
C THR A 92 18.20 15.58 3.20
N TYR A 93 18.44 16.87 3.00
CA TYR A 93 17.55 17.88 2.42
C TYR A 93 16.95 17.54 1.03
N TRP A 94 17.50 16.56 0.29
CA TRP A 94 16.99 16.14 -1.01
C TRP A 94 15.73 15.23 -0.93
N MET A 95 15.42 14.70 0.25
CA MET A 95 14.29 13.80 0.50
C MET A 95 12.95 14.52 0.73
N SER A 96 12.89 15.83 0.46
CA SER A 96 11.72 16.71 0.66
C SER A 96 10.77 16.76 -0.56
N SER A 97 11.23 16.32 -1.74
CA SER A 97 10.47 16.47 -2.99
C SER A 97 9.59 15.28 -3.37
N PHE A 98 9.65 14.17 -2.61
CA PHE A 98 8.84 12.98 -2.87
C PHE A 98 7.78 12.79 -1.79
N PRO A 99 6.65 12.15 -2.13
CA PRO A 99 5.73 11.66 -1.11
C PRO A 99 6.49 10.91 0.00
N PRO A 100 6.32 11.29 1.27
CA PRO A 100 7.07 10.72 2.40
C PRO A 100 6.85 9.20 2.53
N ASN A 101 5.69 8.72 2.05
CA ASN A 101 5.33 7.30 2.06
C ASN A 101 5.79 6.52 0.80
N VAL A 102 6.56 7.13 -0.11
CA VAL A 102 7.12 6.47 -1.30
C VAL A 102 8.60 6.86 -1.44
N THR A 103 9.34 6.63 -0.35
CA THR A 103 10.80 6.76 -0.33
C THR A 103 11.45 5.38 -0.42
N PRO A 104 12.63 5.26 -1.06
CA PRO A 104 13.30 3.97 -1.22
C PRO A 104 13.50 3.30 0.14
N GLY A 105 13.11 2.03 0.26
CA GLY A 105 13.18 1.27 1.52
C GLY A 105 11.93 1.34 2.42
N ASN A 106 11.00 2.29 2.21
CA ASN A 106 9.72 2.33 2.94
C ASN A 106 8.62 1.48 2.24
N CYS A 107 8.93 0.23 1.88
CA CYS A 107 7.94 -0.73 1.37
C CYS A 107 7.74 -1.89 2.35
N TRP A 108 6.53 -2.44 2.36
CA TRP A 108 6.30 -3.77 2.91
C TRP A 108 6.84 -4.80 1.91
N ALA A 109 7.77 -5.64 2.36
CA ALA A 109 8.34 -6.69 1.54
C ALA A 109 7.92 -8.06 2.04
N PHE A 110 7.63 -8.99 1.13
CA PHE A 110 7.43 -10.41 1.43
C PHE A 110 8.41 -11.27 0.61
N ALA A 111 8.69 -12.48 1.10
CA ALA A 111 9.63 -13.39 0.46
C ALA A 111 9.10 -13.93 -0.88
N GLY A 112 9.96 -13.95 -1.90
CA GLY A 112 9.63 -14.44 -3.24
C GLY A 112 8.74 -13.49 -4.05
N ASP A 113 8.08 -14.05 -5.06
CA ASP A 113 7.23 -13.37 -6.04
C ASP A 113 5.72 -13.52 -5.77
N ARG A 114 5.36 -14.32 -4.77
CA ARG A 114 3.97 -14.63 -4.38
C ARG A 114 3.73 -14.31 -2.93
N GLY A 115 2.64 -13.59 -2.68
CA GLY A 115 2.25 -13.15 -1.34
C GLY A 115 0.87 -12.53 -1.33
N GLN A 116 0.38 -12.21 -0.16
CA GLN A 116 -0.92 -11.58 -0.01
C GLN A 116 -0.97 -10.63 1.18
N VAL A 117 -1.77 -9.58 1.06
CA VAL A 117 -2.12 -8.71 2.16
C VAL A 117 -3.64 -8.62 2.26
N THR A 118 -4.14 -8.73 3.49
CA THR A 118 -5.55 -8.55 3.79
C THR A 118 -5.73 -7.26 4.58
N ILE A 119 -6.50 -6.33 4.01
CA ILE A 119 -6.77 -5.01 4.56
C ILE A 119 -8.22 -4.97 5.04
N ARG A 120 -8.42 -4.78 6.34
CA ARG A 120 -9.72 -4.43 6.92
C ARG A 120 -9.97 -2.95 6.66
N LEU A 121 -11.05 -2.65 5.97
CA LEU A 121 -11.44 -1.29 5.61
C LEU A 121 -12.00 -0.57 6.83
N ALA A 122 -11.88 0.75 6.84
CA ALA A 122 -12.43 1.60 7.90
C ALA A 122 -13.95 1.45 8.09
N GLN A 123 -14.65 1.03 7.03
CA GLN A 123 -16.07 0.72 7.04
C GLN A 123 -16.42 -0.22 5.88
N LYS A 124 -17.65 -0.73 5.84
CA LYS A 124 -18.14 -1.52 4.70
C LYS A 124 -18.37 -0.63 3.47
N VAL A 125 -17.87 -1.07 2.31
CA VAL A 125 -17.85 -0.27 1.07
C VAL A 125 -18.23 -1.11 -0.15
N TYR A 126 -19.01 -0.53 -1.06
CA TYR A 126 -19.20 -1.01 -2.43
C TYR A 126 -17.97 -0.66 -3.25
N LEU A 127 -17.09 -1.63 -3.46
CA LEU A 127 -15.77 -1.44 -4.04
C LEU A 127 -15.86 -1.11 -5.54
N SER A 128 -15.05 -0.15 -5.99
CA SER A 128 -15.04 0.30 -7.39
C SER A 128 -13.65 0.29 -8.03
N ASN A 129 -12.62 0.72 -7.30
CA ASN A 129 -11.26 0.79 -7.82
C ASN A 129 -10.24 0.42 -6.73
N ILE A 130 -9.09 -0.12 -7.17
CA ILE A 130 -7.89 -0.26 -6.36
C ILE A 130 -6.80 0.61 -6.98
N THR A 131 -6.02 1.29 -6.16
CA THR A 131 -4.81 1.98 -6.64
C THR A 131 -3.58 1.33 -6.02
N LEU A 132 -2.61 0.97 -6.86
CA LEU A 132 -1.28 0.61 -6.43
C LEU A 132 -0.30 1.72 -6.76
N GLN A 133 0.64 1.95 -5.86
CA GLN A 133 1.73 2.90 -6.04
C GLN A 133 3.06 2.20 -5.80
N HIS A 134 4.09 2.60 -6.54
CA HIS A 134 5.46 2.13 -6.43
C HIS A 134 6.44 3.29 -6.66
N ILE A 135 7.69 3.15 -6.21
CA ILE A 135 8.73 4.14 -6.50
C ILE A 135 9.06 4.19 -8.01
N PRO A 136 9.39 5.38 -8.57
CA PRO A 136 9.96 5.46 -9.91
C PRO A 136 11.38 4.90 -9.96
N LYS A 137 11.81 4.47 -11.15
CA LYS A 137 13.18 3.95 -11.40
C LYS A 137 14.26 4.94 -10.97
N THR A 138 14.01 6.24 -11.13
CA THR A 138 14.97 7.33 -10.84
C THR A 138 15.40 7.42 -9.38
N ILE A 139 14.62 6.87 -8.45
CA ILE A 139 14.95 6.85 -7.02
C ILE A 139 15.24 5.44 -6.50
N SER A 140 15.22 4.42 -7.36
CA SER A 140 15.55 3.06 -6.96
C SER A 140 17.05 2.95 -6.66
N LEU A 141 17.40 2.53 -5.44
CA LEU A 141 18.80 2.31 -5.03
C LEU A 141 19.50 1.20 -5.84
N SER A 142 18.73 0.26 -6.39
CA SER A 142 19.24 -0.82 -7.24
C SER A 142 19.32 -0.41 -8.72
N GLY A 143 18.71 0.71 -9.11
CA GLY A 143 18.56 1.12 -10.50
C GLY A 143 17.55 0.29 -11.31
N ASN A 144 16.88 -0.69 -10.71
CA ASN A 144 15.82 -1.49 -11.34
C ASN A 144 14.51 -1.49 -10.53
N LEU A 145 13.46 -2.08 -11.09
CA LEU A 145 12.12 -2.16 -10.51
C LEU A 145 11.63 -3.62 -10.41
N ASP A 146 12.56 -4.58 -10.40
CA ASP A 146 12.26 -6.01 -10.52
C ASP A 146 11.48 -6.54 -9.30
N SER A 147 11.57 -5.83 -8.16
CA SER A 147 10.81 -6.12 -6.94
C SER A 147 9.38 -5.60 -6.96
N ALA A 148 8.97 -4.83 -7.96
CA ALA A 148 7.60 -4.33 -8.05
C ALA A 148 6.63 -5.50 -8.25
N PRO A 149 5.40 -5.43 -7.70
CA PRO A 149 4.37 -6.42 -8.01
C PRO A 149 4.06 -6.39 -9.50
N LYS A 150 3.79 -7.55 -10.10
CA LYS A 150 3.40 -7.67 -11.51
C LYS A 150 1.96 -8.11 -11.61
N ASP A 151 1.70 -9.42 -11.57
CA ASP A 151 0.34 -9.95 -11.70
C ASP A 151 -0.28 -10.06 -10.31
N PHE A 152 -1.50 -9.56 -10.14
CA PHE A 152 -2.21 -9.60 -8.87
C PHE A 152 -3.72 -9.75 -9.01
N VAL A 153 -4.35 -10.26 -7.96
CA VAL A 153 -5.78 -10.53 -7.91
C VAL A 153 -6.39 -9.87 -6.68
N ILE A 154 -7.58 -9.31 -6.84
CA ILE A 154 -8.32 -8.63 -5.79
C ILE A 154 -9.54 -9.46 -5.39
N TYR A 155 -9.70 -9.67 -4.09
CA TYR A 155 -10.88 -10.28 -3.50
C TYR A 155 -11.52 -9.37 -2.46
N GLY A 156 -12.85 -9.38 -2.40
CA GLY A 156 -13.63 -8.72 -1.35
C GLY A 156 -14.11 -9.73 -0.30
N MET A 157 -14.15 -9.31 0.96
CA MET A 157 -14.65 -10.11 2.09
C MET A 157 -15.59 -9.28 2.99
N GLU A 158 -16.71 -9.85 3.41
CA GLU A 158 -17.69 -9.15 4.27
C GLU A 158 -17.26 -9.06 5.74
N SER A 159 -16.46 -10.03 6.20
CA SER A 159 -15.79 -10.09 7.49
C SER A 159 -14.79 -11.22 7.38
N PRO A 160 -13.49 -11.05 7.65
CA PRO A 160 -12.60 -12.19 7.80
C PRO A 160 -13.12 -13.09 8.95
N PRO A 161 -13.10 -14.44 8.83
CA PRO A 161 -12.54 -15.27 7.75
C PRO A 161 -13.60 -15.77 6.71
N ARG A 162 -14.63 -14.99 6.37
CA ARG A 162 -15.70 -15.37 5.41
C ARG A 162 -15.21 -15.55 3.96
N GLU A 163 -16.11 -16.05 3.11
CA GLU A 163 -15.95 -16.27 1.66
C GLU A 163 -15.26 -15.11 0.93
N GLU A 164 -14.26 -15.47 0.12
CA GLU A 164 -13.52 -14.57 -0.77
C GLU A 164 -14.26 -14.40 -2.09
N VAL A 165 -14.58 -13.16 -2.43
CA VAL A 165 -15.31 -12.85 -3.67
C VAL A 165 -14.33 -12.25 -4.67
N PHE A 166 -14.15 -12.89 -5.81
CA PHE A 166 -13.29 -12.37 -6.88
C PHE A 166 -13.83 -11.04 -7.43
N LEU A 167 -12.97 -10.01 -7.42
CA LEU A 167 -13.30 -8.66 -7.91
C LEU A 167 -12.49 -8.26 -9.15
N GLY A 168 -11.39 -8.94 -9.43
CA GLY A 168 -10.63 -8.75 -10.67
C GLY A 168 -9.19 -9.24 -10.60
N ALA A 169 -8.60 -9.45 -11.77
CA ALA A 169 -7.18 -9.75 -11.94
C ALA A 169 -6.53 -8.70 -12.84
N PHE A 170 -5.33 -8.25 -12.45
CA PHE A 170 -4.67 -7.09 -13.03
C PHE A 170 -3.16 -7.31 -13.13
N GLN A 171 -2.51 -6.46 -13.92
CA GLN A 171 -1.07 -6.40 -14.04
C GLN A 171 -0.58 -4.96 -13.82
N PHE A 172 0.39 -4.77 -12.93
CA PHE A 172 0.98 -3.48 -12.62
C PHE A 172 2.22 -3.22 -13.49
N GLN A 173 2.28 -2.08 -14.17
CA GLN A 173 3.41 -1.65 -15.00
C GLN A 173 4.41 -0.78 -14.19
N PRO A 174 5.65 -1.21 -13.94
CA PRO A 174 6.56 -0.57 -13.00
C PRO A 174 7.03 0.81 -13.46
N GLU A 175 6.92 1.14 -14.74
CA GLU A 175 7.22 2.45 -15.30
C GLU A 175 6.27 3.54 -14.77
N SER A 176 5.07 3.17 -14.32
CA SER A 176 4.09 4.09 -13.77
C SER A 176 4.13 4.10 -12.24
N ILE A 177 4.33 5.29 -11.66
CA ILE A 177 4.42 5.49 -10.20
C ILE A 177 3.10 5.12 -9.50
N ILE A 178 1.96 5.48 -10.09
CA ILE A 178 0.62 5.23 -9.55
C ILE A 178 -0.23 4.66 -10.68
N GLN A 179 -0.95 3.58 -10.41
CA GLN A 179 -1.92 3.00 -11.33
C GLN A 179 -3.22 2.69 -10.60
N MET A 180 -4.33 3.08 -11.21
CA MET A 180 -5.68 2.79 -10.73
C MET A 180 -6.31 1.70 -11.60
N PHE A 181 -6.89 0.71 -10.95
CA PHE A 181 -7.48 -0.48 -11.54
C PHE A 181 -8.97 -0.51 -11.21
N PRO A 182 -9.86 -0.24 -12.19
CA PRO A 182 -11.29 -0.48 -12.04
C PRO A 182 -11.58 -1.96 -11.84
N LEU A 183 -12.39 -2.29 -10.83
CA LEU A 183 -12.73 -3.68 -10.53
C LEU A 183 -13.59 -4.28 -11.66
N GLN A 184 -13.22 -5.49 -12.09
CA GLN A 184 -13.89 -6.23 -13.17
C GLN A 184 -15.27 -6.74 -12.73
N ASN A 185 -15.38 -7.15 -11.47
CA ASN A 185 -16.63 -7.61 -10.86
C ASN A 185 -16.99 -6.73 -9.67
N GLN A 186 -18.17 -6.13 -9.70
CA GLN A 186 -18.67 -5.20 -8.68
C GLN A 186 -20.07 -5.65 -8.24
N PRO A 187 -20.17 -6.75 -7.48
CA PRO A 187 -21.47 -7.24 -7.03
C PRO A 187 -22.17 -6.19 -6.15
N PRO A 188 -23.51 -6.16 -6.09
CA PRO A 188 -24.28 -5.17 -5.33
C PRO A 188 -24.27 -5.47 -3.83
N ARG A 189 -23.08 -5.67 -3.25
CA ARG A 189 -22.85 -5.87 -1.82
C ARG A 189 -21.60 -5.11 -1.37
N ALA A 190 -21.61 -4.74 -0.10
CA ALA A 190 -20.51 -4.03 0.53
C ALA A 190 -19.54 -4.99 1.22
N PHE A 191 -18.25 -4.71 1.12
CA PHE A 191 -17.16 -5.51 1.71
C PHE A 191 -16.53 -4.77 2.89
N ALA A 192 -16.16 -5.49 3.94
CA ALA A 192 -15.44 -4.94 5.10
C ALA A 192 -13.92 -5.11 4.98
N ALA A 193 -13.45 -5.97 4.08
CA ALA A 193 -12.03 -6.21 3.86
C ALA A 193 -11.74 -6.50 2.39
N VAL A 194 -10.50 -6.22 1.98
CA VAL A 194 -9.96 -6.53 0.66
C VAL A 194 -8.71 -7.36 0.83
N LYS A 195 -8.61 -8.45 0.05
CA LYS A 195 -7.38 -9.23 -0.10
C LYS A 195 -6.72 -8.89 -1.43
N VAL A 196 -5.47 -8.45 -1.36
CA VAL A 196 -4.61 -8.25 -2.53
C VAL A 196 -3.65 -9.43 -2.60
N LYS A 197 -3.82 -10.29 -3.59
CA LYS A 197 -2.99 -11.49 -3.81
C LYS A 197 -2.03 -11.25 -4.96
N ILE A 198 -0.74 -11.10 -4.65
CA ILE A 198 0.32 -10.97 -5.65
C ILE A 198 0.72 -12.37 -6.13
N SER A 199 0.72 -12.56 -7.45
CA SER A 199 0.98 -13.83 -8.11
C SER A 199 2.36 -13.88 -8.78
N SER A 200 2.95 -12.73 -9.08
CA SER A 200 4.29 -12.59 -9.66
C SER A 200 4.86 -11.19 -9.39
N ASN A 201 6.17 -11.04 -9.61
CA ASN A 201 6.87 -9.76 -9.66
C ASN A 201 7.62 -9.59 -10.99
N TRP A 202 8.42 -8.53 -11.13
CA TRP A 202 9.17 -8.20 -12.34
C TRP A 202 10.54 -8.89 -12.45
N GLY A 203 10.79 -9.94 -11.67
CA GLY A 203 11.97 -10.80 -11.80
C GLY A 203 12.90 -10.83 -10.59
N ASN A 204 12.55 -10.16 -9.48
CA ASN A 204 13.35 -10.26 -8.25
C ASN A 204 13.18 -11.64 -7.59
N PRO A 205 14.23 -12.47 -7.48
CA PRO A 205 14.09 -13.84 -7.00
C PRO A 205 13.94 -13.95 -5.48
N ARG A 206 14.19 -12.86 -4.73
CA ARG A 206 14.23 -12.89 -3.26
C ARG A 206 13.00 -12.32 -2.61
N LEU A 207 12.45 -11.23 -3.16
CA LEU A 207 11.35 -10.51 -2.53
C LEU A 207 10.52 -9.73 -3.54
N THR A 208 9.34 -9.35 -3.08
CA THR A 208 8.48 -8.36 -3.73
C THR A 208 8.17 -7.25 -2.74
N CYS A 209 8.20 -6.00 -3.21
CA CYS A 209 7.98 -4.80 -2.41
C CYS A 209 6.71 -4.08 -2.83
N LEU A 210 5.78 -3.93 -1.88
CA LEU A 210 4.54 -3.20 -2.04
C LEU A 210 4.62 -1.88 -1.24
N TYR A 211 4.43 -0.75 -1.91
CA TYR A 211 4.56 0.57 -1.27
C TYR A 211 3.24 1.07 -0.70
N ARG A 212 2.20 1.20 -1.53
CA ARG A 212 0.90 1.69 -1.06
C ARG A 212 -0.24 1.06 -1.85
N VAL A 213 -1.28 0.69 -1.11
CA VAL A 213 -2.54 0.17 -1.65
C VAL A 213 -3.65 1.12 -1.19
N ARG A 214 -4.42 1.65 -2.13
CA ARG A 214 -5.62 2.43 -1.82
C ARG A 214 -6.85 1.68 -2.28
N VAL A 215 -7.89 1.75 -1.46
CA VAL A 215 -9.16 1.08 -1.76
C VAL A 215 -10.24 2.12 -1.92
N HIS A 216 -10.91 2.11 -3.08
CA HIS A 216 -11.91 3.11 -3.45
C HIS A 216 -13.29 2.47 -3.63
N GLY A 217 -14.33 3.25 -3.35
CA GLY A 217 -15.71 2.78 -3.47
C GLY A 217 -16.73 3.79 -2.96
N SER A 218 -17.93 3.32 -2.66
CA SER A 218 -19.01 4.09 -2.05
C SER A 218 -19.57 3.40 -0.81
N ILE A 219 -20.09 4.19 0.13
CA ILE A 219 -20.80 3.69 1.31
C ILE A 219 -22.28 3.43 0.99
N THR A 220 -22.77 3.99 -0.11
CA THR A 220 -24.10 3.74 -0.65
C THR A 220 -24.02 2.72 -1.79
N PRO A 221 -25.07 1.90 -1.97
CA PRO A 221 -25.16 1.01 -3.12
C PRO A 221 -24.98 1.79 -4.44
N PRO A 222 -24.41 1.18 -5.49
CA PRO A 222 -24.46 1.75 -6.82
C PRO A 222 -25.92 2.07 -7.16
N ARG A 223 -26.19 3.30 -7.59
CA ARG A 223 -27.53 3.63 -8.10
C ARG A 223 -27.77 2.74 -9.30
N GLU A 224 -28.76 1.86 -9.23
CA GLU A 224 -29.34 1.30 -10.45
C GLU A 224 -29.80 2.50 -11.27
N LEU A 225 -29.19 2.70 -12.44
CA LEU A 225 -29.73 3.57 -13.47
C LEU A 225 -31.05 2.94 -13.88
N LYS A 226 -32.13 3.28 -13.16
CA LYS A 226 -33.48 3.11 -13.69
C LYS A 226 -33.52 3.99 -14.94
N LEU A 227 -33.46 3.35 -16.10
CA LEU A 227 -33.92 3.94 -17.35
C LEU A 227 -35.38 4.32 -17.10
N GLU A 228 -35.62 5.59 -16.75
CA GLU A 228 -36.97 6.12 -16.82
C GLU A 228 -37.40 6.03 -18.30
N PRO A 229 -38.57 5.45 -18.62
CA PRO A 229 -39.06 5.48 -19.98
C PRO A 229 -39.24 6.95 -20.37
N LEU A 230 -38.64 7.35 -21.49
CA LEU A 230 -38.93 8.62 -22.13
C LEU A 230 -40.44 8.65 -22.42
N SER A 231 -41.14 9.53 -21.70
CA SER A 231 -42.54 9.88 -21.92
C SER A 231 -42.72 10.58 -23.25
#